data_AF-A0A432G1F2-F1
#
_entry.id   AF-A0A432G1F2-F1
#
_cell.length_a   1.000
_cell.length_b   1.000
_cell.length_c   1.000
_cell.angle_alpha   90.00
_cell.angle_beta   90.00
_cell.angle_gamma   90.00
#
_symmetry.space_group_name_H-M   'P 1'
#
loop_
_entity.id
_entity.type
_entity.pdbx_description
1 polymer ?
#
loop_
_entity_poly.entity_id
_entity_poly.type
_entity_poly.pdbx_seq_one_letter_code
_entity_poly.pdbx_strand_id
1 'polypeptide(L)'
;MYSTSIPEQPVITVHANLDEMLEQVWQRTAEQPNTLFRVGTGEHSDSLALDHILGIKAHVIRFFAKLPNALLELKTKSSNVDHLLDLPHGGKTIISWSVNPEAIVEQEEHKTARLKERLEAAGKASAAGYKVAFHFDPMINYPDWEKGYQELVEQILDAVPSDRIAWVSLGTLRYISSLKSVVDERFPNSRVFLGEFVTGEDGKMRYLKKIRQRLFRNVQQKVTQLAPQIPTYLCMENSSVWKNTMPHQPQTAVDVESRIAGNLQQRFPIEV
;
A
#
# COMPACT_ATOMS: atom_id res chain seq x y z
N MET A 1 15.04 -8.54 -1.09
CA MET A 1 13.64 -8.20 -1.50
C MET A 1 13.05 -9.47 -2.09
N TYR A 2 11.84 -9.91 -1.76
CA TYR A 2 11.29 -11.11 -2.41
C TYR A 2 10.54 -10.72 -3.68
N SER A 3 10.50 -11.61 -4.66
CA SER A 3 9.76 -11.39 -5.90
C SER A 3 9.05 -12.68 -6.32
N THR A 4 7.76 -12.59 -6.63
CA THR A 4 7.01 -13.61 -7.35
C THR A 4 6.93 -13.22 -8.83
N SER A 5 7.63 -13.93 -9.70
CA SER A 5 7.53 -13.77 -11.15
C SER A 5 6.59 -14.81 -11.76
N ILE A 6 5.59 -14.35 -12.51
CA ILE A 6 4.87 -15.06 -13.59
C ILE A 6 3.99 -16.26 -13.12
N PRO A 7 2.83 -16.55 -13.74
CA PRO A 7 1.82 -17.49 -13.22
C PRO A 7 2.27 -18.94 -12.96
N GLU A 8 3.47 -19.32 -13.39
CA GLU A 8 3.94 -20.71 -13.47
C GLU A 8 4.89 -21.14 -12.34
N GLN A 9 5.52 -20.22 -11.59
CA GLN A 9 6.42 -20.59 -10.49
C GLN A 9 6.07 -19.88 -9.17
N PRO A 10 5.24 -20.51 -8.32
CA PRO A 10 4.82 -19.96 -7.02
C PRO A 10 5.90 -20.13 -5.96
N VAL A 11 7.16 -19.77 -6.26
CA VAL A 11 8.28 -19.86 -5.32
C VAL A 11 8.58 -18.50 -4.71
N ILE A 12 8.94 -18.52 -3.43
CA ILE A 12 9.42 -17.34 -2.72
C ILE A 12 10.91 -17.21 -3.00
N THR A 13 11.31 -16.16 -3.72
CA THR A 13 12.71 -15.90 -4.05
C THR A 13 13.34 -14.94 -3.04
N VAL A 14 14.45 -15.31 -2.43
CA VAL A 14 15.24 -14.44 -1.53
C VAL A 14 16.53 -14.04 -2.21
N HIS A 15 16.75 -12.76 -2.46
CA HIS A 15 18.04 -12.28 -2.97
C HIS A 15 19.05 -12.17 -1.83
N ALA A 16 20.21 -12.83 -2.01
CA ALA A 16 21.28 -12.88 -1.01
C ALA A 16 22.25 -11.69 -1.09
N ASN A 17 22.25 -10.93 -2.19
CA ASN A 17 23.14 -9.79 -2.42
C ASN A 17 22.59 -8.48 -1.83
N LEU A 18 22.16 -8.51 -0.56
CA LEU A 18 21.55 -7.37 0.12
C LEU A 18 22.47 -6.13 0.12
N ASP A 19 23.75 -6.32 0.40
CA ASP A 19 24.72 -5.22 0.50
C ASP A 19 24.88 -4.48 -0.83
N GLU A 20 24.95 -5.21 -1.95
CA GLU A 20 25.01 -4.63 -3.30
C GLU A 20 23.74 -3.83 -3.61
N MET A 21 22.57 -4.34 -3.22
CA MET A 21 21.31 -3.63 -3.44
C MET A 21 21.24 -2.34 -2.62
N LEU A 22 21.72 -2.35 -1.37
CA LEU A 22 21.74 -1.16 -0.51
C LEU A 22 22.76 -0.13 -1.03
N GLU A 23 23.91 -0.56 -1.52
CA GLU A 23 24.89 0.31 -2.15
C GLU A 23 24.31 1.04 -3.37
N GLN A 24 23.58 0.33 -4.24
CA GLN A 24 22.91 0.96 -5.38
C GLN A 24 21.85 2.00 -4.95
N VAL A 25 21.12 1.74 -3.86
CA VAL A 25 20.19 2.72 -3.28
C VAL A 25 20.97 3.94 -2.79
N TRP A 26 22.07 3.75 -2.06
CA TRP A 26 22.90 4.85 -1.58
C TRP A 26 23.41 5.71 -2.75
N GLN A 27 24.05 5.10 -3.76
CA GLN A 27 24.56 5.79 -4.95
C GLN A 27 23.47 6.62 -5.61
N ARG A 28 22.29 6.03 -5.82
CA ARG A 28 21.17 6.73 -6.46
C ARG A 28 20.67 7.92 -5.65
N THR A 29 20.59 7.77 -4.32
CA THR A 29 20.15 8.86 -3.45
C THR A 29 21.19 9.99 -3.34
N ALA A 30 22.48 9.65 -3.40
CA ALA A 30 23.59 10.60 -3.35
C ALA A 30 23.72 11.43 -4.64
N GLU A 31 23.36 10.86 -5.80
CA GLU A 31 23.32 11.60 -7.07
C GLU A 31 22.30 12.75 -7.09
N GLN A 32 21.26 12.69 -6.25
CA GLN A 32 20.19 13.68 -6.21
C GLN A 32 19.85 14.08 -4.76
N PRO A 33 20.76 14.78 -4.07
CA PRO A 33 20.61 15.07 -2.64
C PRO A 33 19.37 15.91 -2.31
N ASN A 34 18.87 16.70 -3.28
CA ASN A 34 17.69 17.55 -3.11
C ASN A 34 16.36 16.85 -3.46
N THR A 35 16.40 15.58 -3.86
CA THR A 35 15.21 14.78 -4.18
C THR A 35 14.90 13.87 -3.00
N LEU A 36 13.65 13.90 -2.52
CA LEU A 36 13.16 12.91 -1.56
C LEU A 36 12.76 11.63 -2.29
N PHE A 37 13.45 10.53 -2.01
CA PHE A 37 13.14 9.21 -2.55
C PHE A 37 12.17 8.45 -1.65
N ARG A 38 11.17 7.79 -2.24
CA ARG A 38 10.35 6.78 -1.57
C ARG A 38 10.65 5.42 -2.19
N VAL A 39 11.21 4.52 -1.39
CA VAL A 39 11.60 3.17 -1.83
C VAL A 39 10.67 2.15 -1.19
N GLY A 40 9.85 1.50 -2.01
CA GLY A 40 8.95 0.44 -1.57
C GLY A 40 9.53 -0.95 -1.80
N THR A 41 9.46 -1.84 -0.80
CA THR A 41 9.94 -3.23 -0.96
C THR A 41 8.86 -4.26 -1.25
N GLY A 42 7.63 -3.80 -1.51
CA GLY A 42 6.42 -4.63 -1.57
C GLY A 42 5.78 -4.77 -2.96
N GLU A 43 6.50 -4.49 -4.04
CA GLU A 43 5.95 -4.56 -5.40
C GLU A 43 5.71 -6.00 -5.86
N HIS A 44 6.67 -6.90 -5.59
CA HIS A 44 6.60 -8.31 -5.98
C HIS A 44 6.60 -9.27 -4.79
N SER A 45 6.49 -8.77 -3.56
CA SER A 45 6.37 -9.59 -2.36
C SER A 45 5.69 -8.89 -1.21
N ASP A 46 5.27 -9.68 -0.23
CA ASP A 46 4.96 -9.17 1.09
C ASP A 46 6.27 -8.87 1.85
N SER A 47 6.42 -7.62 2.30
CA SER A 47 7.67 -7.16 2.91
C SER A 47 7.94 -7.84 4.26
N LEU A 48 6.91 -8.24 5.01
CA LEU A 48 7.03 -8.68 6.40
C LEU A 48 6.58 -10.12 6.66
N ALA A 49 5.90 -10.77 5.69
CA ALA A 49 5.39 -12.13 5.86
C ALA A 49 6.41 -13.12 6.43
N LEU A 50 7.65 -13.11 5.93
CA LEU A 50 8.73 -14.00 6.37
C LEU A 50 9.88 -13.30 7.09
N ASP A 51 9.77 -11.99 7.36
CA ASP A 51 10.90 -11.23 7.86
C ASP A 51 11.26 -11.57 9.31
N HIS A 52 10.29 -12.02 10.11
CA HIS A 52 10.55 -12.52 11.47
C HIS A 52 11.48 -13.75 11.49
N ILE A 53 11.60 -14.48 10.36
CA ILE A 53 12.53 -15.60 10.20
C ILE A 53 13.84 -15.12 9.57
N LEU A 54 13.75 -14.24 8.58
CA LEU A 54 14.87 -13.90 7.70
C LEU A 54 15.68 -12.70 8.19
N GLY A 55 15.11 -11.84 9.05
CA GLY A 55 15.79 -10.72 9.69
C GLY A 55 16.27 -9.61 8.76
N ILE A 56 15.87 -9.63 7.48
CA ILE A 56 16.40 -8.73 6.45
C ILE A 56 15.98 -7.28 6.71
N LYS A 57 14.73 -7.01 7.10
CA LYS A 57 14.27 -5.63 7.28
C LYS A 57 14.95 -4.93 8.43
N ALA A 58 15.47 -5.64 9.42
CA ALA A 58 16.27 -5.02 10.47
C ALA A 58 17.54 -4.35 9.91
N HIS A 59 18.17 -4.92 8.88
CA HIS A 59 19.31 -4.29 8.20
C HIS A 59 18.85 -3.12 7.33
N VAL A 60 17.78 -3.31 6.55
CA VAL A 60 17.25 -2.28 5.64
C VAL A 60 16.77 -1.04 6.41
N ILE A 61 16.05 -1.21 7.52
CA ILE A 61 15.57 -0.10 8.35
C ILE A 61 16.72 0.71 8.91
N ARG A 62 17.75 0.05 9.45
CA ARG A 62 18.95 0.75 9.99
C ARG A 62 19.74 1.46 8.90
N PHE A 63 19.74 0.94 7.68
CA PHE A 63 20.35 1.60 6.53
C PHE A 63 19.57 2.85 6.13
N PHE A 64 18.25 2.77 5.95
CA PHE A 64 17.41 3.92 5.60
C PHE A 64 17.37 4.99 6.68
N ALA A 65 17.50 4.62 7.96
CA ALA A 65 17.62 5.57 9.06
C ALA A 65 18.83 6.52 8.94
N LYS A 66 19.82 6.19 8.10
CA LYS A 66 21.02 7.00 7.85
C LYS A 66 20.97 7.79 6.53
N LEU A 67 19.92 7.60 5.71
CA LEU A 67 19.81 8.29 4.44
C LEU A 67 19.09 9.64 4.63
N PRO A 68 19.70 10.77 4.24
CA PRO A 68 19.15 12.10 4.51
C PRO A 68 17.87 12.36 3.72
N ASN A 69 17.77 11.79 2.51
CA ASN A 69 16.77 12.09 1.50
C ASN A 69 16.01 10.85 1.01
N ALA A 70 15.87 9.80 1.83
CA ALA A 70 15.12 8.60 1.45
C ALA A 70 14.18 8.10 2.56
N LEU A 71 13.02 7.60 2.14
CA LEU A 71 12.02 6.94 2.97
C LEU A 71 11.82 5.50 2.50
N LEU A 72 11.85 4.56 3.46
CA LEU A 72 11.52 3.17 3.24
C LEU A 72 10.02 2.94 3.45
N GLU A 73 9.38 2.25 2.54
CA GLU A 73 8.03 1.71 2.72
C GLU A 73 8.06 0.17 2.74
N LEU A 74 7.58 -0.39 3.85
CA LEU A 74 7.41 -1.83 4.06
C LEU A 74 5.91 -2.17 3.99
N LYS A 75 5.47 -2.69 2.84
CA LYS A 75 4.07 -3.06 2.62
C LYS A 75 3.80 -4.53 2.95
N THR A 76 2.74 -4.82 3.70
CA THR A 76 2.38 -6.18 4.14
C THR A 76 0.87 -6.43 4.25
N LYS A 77 0.47 -7.71 4.28
CA LYS A 77 -0.82 -8.24 4.77
C LYS A 77 -0.65 -9.12 6.02
N SER A 78 0.53 -9.13 6.63
CA SER A 78 0.83 -9.86 7.87
C SER A 78 0.67 -8.98 9.11
N SER A 79 0.68 -9.62 10.28
CA SER A 79 0.75 -8.97 11.60
C SER A 79 2.15 -9.06 12.24
N ASN A 80 3.15 -9.55 11.50
CA ASN A 80 4.50 -9.85 12.00
C ASN A 80 5.37 -8.59 12.07
N VAL A 81 5.15 -7.77 13.10
CA VAL A 81 5.90 -6.51 13.31
C VAL A 81 6.73 -6.47 14.58
N ASP A 82 6.52 -7.40 15.52
CA ASP A 82 7.07 -7.29 16.88
C ASP A 82 8.61 -7.20 16.90
N HIS A 83 9.29 -7.90 15.99
CA HIS A 83 10.76 -7.87 15.86
C HIS A 83 11.33 -6.55 15.31
N LEU A 84 10.47 -5.63 14.86
CA LEU A 84 10.86 -4.34 14.31
C LEU A 84 10.67 -3.19 15.31
N LEU A 85 9.85 -3.36 16.34
CA LEU A 85 9.35 -2.25 17.16
C LEU A 85 10.47 -1.49 17.89
N ASP A 86 11.54 -2.17 18.29
CA ASP A 86 12.65 -1.56 19.03
C ASP A 86 13.80 -1.09 18.12
N LEU A 87 13.63 -1.11 16.79
CA LEU A 87 14.69 -0.73 15.86
C LEU A 87 14.88 0.78 15.79
N PRO A 88 16.13 1.28 15.65
CA PRO A 88 16.40 2.71 15.48
C PRO A 88 16.07 3.14 14.04
N HIS A 89 14.79 3.34 13.76
CA HIS A 89 14.28 3.62 12.40
C HIS A 89 14.41 5.09 11.97
N GLY A 90 14.76 6.00 12.89
CA GLY A 90 15.05 7.41 12.60
C GLY A 90 13.88 8.19 11.97
N GLY A 91 12.64 7.69 12.09
CA GLY A 91 11.49 8.24 11.37
C GLY A 91 11.52 8.07 9.84
N LYS A 92 12.52 7.35 9.28
CA LYS A 92 12.72 7.16 7.83
C LYS A 92 12.09 5.88 7.28
N THR A 93 11.26 5.20 8.07
CA THR A 93 10.55 3.99 7.67
C THR A 93 9.06 4.14 7.93
N ILE A 94 8.27 3.69 6.96
CA ILE A 94 6.82 3.63 7.00
C ILE A 94 6.42 2.17 6.84
N ILE A 95 5.64 1.65 7.79
CA ILE A 95 5.06 0.31 7.67
C ILE A 95 3.64 0.49 7.15
N SER A 96 3.31 -0.18 6.05
CA SER A 96 2.03 -0.02 5.39
C SER A 96 1.29 -1.34 5.25
N TRP A 97 -0.04 -1.27 5.40
CA TRP A 97 -0.91 -2.44 5.30
C TRP A 97 -1.81 -2.35 4.09
N SER A 98 -1.88 -3.43 3.32
CA SER A 98 -3.04 -3.66 2.46
C SER A 98 -4.24 -3.98 3.35
N VAL A 99 -5.36 -3.30 3.12
CA VAL A 99 -6.59 -3.44 3.90
C VAL A 99 -7.79 -3.59 2.98
N ASN A 100 -8.77 -4.37 3.44
CA ASN A 100 -10.07 -4.56 2.83
C ASN A 100 -11.10 -4.80 3.93
N PRO A 101 -12.40 -4.59 3.69
CA PRO A 101 -13.44 -4.96 4.64
C PRO A 101 -13.31 -6.45 4.98
N GLU A 102 -13.58 -6.82 6.23
CA GLU A 102 -13.32 -8.18 6.74
C GLU A 102 -13.91 -9.25 5.82
N ALA A 103 -15.14 -9.07 5.32
CA ALA A 103 -15.78 -9.99 4.37
C ALA A 103 -14.91 -10.32 3.13
N ILE A 104 -14.20 -9.33 2.59
CA ILE A 104 -13.27 -9.54 1.46
C ILE A 104 -11.98 -10.22 1.94
N VAL A 105 -11.47 -9.86 3.12
CA VAL A 105 -10.30 -10.50 3.70
C VAL A 105 -10.55 -11.99 3.93
N GLU A 106 -11.71 -12.36 4.48
CA GLU A 106 -12.08 -13.75 4.73
C GLU A 106 -12.23 -14.54 3.43
N GLN A 107 -12.86 -13.93 2.44
CA GLN A 107 -13.25 -14.61 1.22
C GLN A 107 -12.11 -14.74 0.21
N GLU A 108 -11.29 -13.70 0.04
CA GLU A 108 -10.35 -13.58 -1.09
C GLU A 108 -8.88 -13.54 -0.66
N GLU A 109 -8.56 -13.16 0.58
CA GLU A 109 -7.18 -12.93 1.04
C GLU A 109 -6.62 -14.12 1.86
N HIS A 110 -6.66 -15.32 1.28
CA HIS A 110 -6.23 -16.55 1.95
C HIS A 110 -4.78 -16.50 2.46
N LYS A 111 -4.55 -17.14 3.62
CA LYS A 111 -3.22 -17.28 4.26
C LYS A 111 -2.54 -15.93 4.58
N THR A 112 -3.33 -14.90 4.80
CA THR A 112 -2.88 -13.60 5.31
C THR A 112 -3.50 -13.33 6.68
N ALA A 113 -3.00 -12.32 7.40
CA ALA A 113 -3.60 -11.92 8.67
C ALA A 113 -5.00 -11.34 8.42
N ARG A 114 -5.92 -11.51 9.38
CA ARG A 114 -7.25 -10.90 9.39
C ARG A 114 -7.16 -9.39 9.51
N LEU A 115 -8.22 -8.66 9.16
CA LEU A 115 -8.19 -7.20 9.22
C LEU A 115 -7.86 -6.73 10.65
N LYS A 116 -8.51 -7.32 11.65
CA LYS A 116 -8.25 -6.99 13.06
C LYS A 116 -6.77 -7.13 13.43
N GLU A 117 -6.13 -8.23 13.06
CA GLU A 117 -4.72 -8.50 13.36
C GLU A 117 -3.79 -7.50 12.66
N ARG A 118 -4.12 -7.08 11.43
CA ARG A 118 -3.38 -6.03 10.71
C ARG A 118 -3.49 -4.68 11.41
N LEU A 119 -4.68 -4.32 11.88
CA LEU A 119 -4.92 -3.05 12.58
C LEU A 119 -4.25 -3.02 13.96
N GLU A 120 -4.26 -4.13 14.69
CA GLU A 120 -3.50 -4.28 15.94
C GLU A 120 -1.99 -4.13 15.71
N ALA A 121 -1.45 -4.76 14.66
CA ALA A 121 -0.05 -4.59 14.27
C ALA A 121 0.28 -3.15 13.86
N ALA A 122 -0.64 -2.48 13.14
CA ALA A 122 -0.50 -1.07 12.80
C ALA A 122 -0.49 -0.16 14.04
N GLY A 123 -1.35 -0.45 15.02
CA GLY A 123 -1.37 0.22 16.33
C GLY A 123 -0.04 0.06 17.07
N LYS A 124 0.51 -1.16 17.14
CA LYS A 124 1.83 -1.43 17.74
C LYS A 124 2.97 -0.66 17.04
N ALA A 125 3.03 -0.72 15.70
CA ALA A 125 4.04 0.00 14.94
C ALA A 125 3.95 1.51 15.15
N SER A 126 2.73 2.05 15.14
CA SER A 126 2.46 3.46 15.44
C SER A 126 2.94 3.86 16.84
N ALA A 127 2.65 3.03 17.85
CA ALA A 127 3.08 3.24 19.24
C ALA A 127 4.61 3.18 19.39
N ALA A 128 5.29 2.36 18.59
CA ALA A 128 6.75 2.29 18.51
C ALA A 128 7.39 3.49 17.76
N GLY A 129 6.58 4.41 17.24
CA GLY A 129 7.06 5.65 16.63
C GLY A 129 7.13 5.61 15.10
N TYR A 130 6.82 4.48 14.46
CA TYR A 130 6.68 4.43 13.00
C TYR A 130 5.50 5.29 12.55
N LYS A 131 5.64 5.93 11.38
CA LYS A 131 4.47 6.35 10.62
C LYS A 131 3.91 5.13 9.90
N VAL A 132 2.59 5.08 9.73
CA VAL A 132 1.93 3.97 9.05
C VAL A 132 1.13 4.44 7.85
N ALA A 133 0.82 3.54 6.92
CA ALA A 133 -0.04 3.86 5.79
C ALA A 133 -0.97 2.69 5.44
N PHE A 134 -2.08 3.01 4.76
CA PHE A 134 -3.09 2.03 4.41
C PHE A 134 -3.38 2.02 2.91
N HIS A 135 -3.39 0.82 2.33
CA HIS A 135 -3.62 0.59 0.92
C HIS A 135 -4.93 -0.17 0.72
N PHE A 136 -5.93 0.53 0.20
CA PHE A 136 -7.16 -0.06 -0.33
C PHE A 136 -6.88 -0.47 -1.77
N ASP A 137 -6.02 -1.47 -1.96
CA ASP A 137 -5.61 -1.97 -3.28
C ASP A 137 -5.49 -3.51 -3.24
N PRO A 138 -6.44 -4.25 -3.82
CA PRO A 138 -7.57 -3.77 -4.62
C PRO A 138 -8.85 -3.48 -3.81
N MET A 139 -9.54 -2.38 -4.13
CA MET A 139 -10.96 -2.19 -3.79
C MET A 139 -11.83 -3.07 -4.68
N ILE A 140 -12.78 -3.77 -4.06
CA ILE A 140 -13.70 -4.74 -4.67
C ILE A 140 -15.13 -4.21 -4.66
N ASN A 141 -15.84 -4.37 -5.76
CA ASN A 141 -17.27 -4.05 -5.84
C ASN A 141 -18.10 -5.29 -5.47
N TYR A 142 -18.52 -5.39 -4.21
CA TYR A 142 -19.29 -6.52 -3.65
C TYR A 142 -20.60 -6.01 -3.00
N PRO A 143 -21.61 -6.87 -2.72
CA PRO A 143 -22.79 -6.44 -1.97
C PRO A 143 -22.42 -5.74 -0.66
N ASP A 144 -23.04 -4.60 -0.36
CA ASP A 144 -22.75 -3.78 0.83
C ASP A 144 -21.34 -3.16 0.90
N TRP A 145 -20.62 -3.08 -0.22
CA TRP A 145 -19.29 -2.45 -0.28
C TRP A 145 -19.26 -1.05 0.34
N GLU A 146 -20.33 -0.26 0.16
CA GLU A 146 -20.37 1.13 0.62
C GLU A 146 -20.22 1.21 2.14
N LYS A 147 -21.03 0.42 2.86
CA LYS A 147 -20.97 0.32 4.33
C LYS A 147 -19.66 -0.30 4.79
N GLY A 148 -19.26 -1.43 4.21
CA GLY A 148 -18.05 -2.14 4.66
C GLY A 148 -16.77 -1.31 4.51
N TYR A 149 -16.66 -0.49 3.45
CA TYR A 149 -15.53 0.43 3.31
C TYR A 149 -15.60 1.64 4.26
N GLN A 150 -16.80 2.12 4.63
CA GLN A 150 -16.93 3.18 5.64
C GLN A 150 -16.53 2.68 7.04
N GLU A 151 -16.99 1.48 7.42
CA GLU A 151 -16.63 0.82 8.69
C GLU A 151 -15.13 0.52 8.75
N LEU A 152 -14.51 0.15 7.62
CA LEU A 152 -13.06 -0.04 7.56
C LEU A 152 -12.30 1.27 7.87
N VAL A 153 -12.75 2.41 7.37
CA VAL A 153 -12.13 3.71 7.69
C VAL A 153 -12.25 4.03 9.18
N GLU A 154 -13.41 3.77 9.79
CA GLU A 154 -13.61 3.95 11.23
C GLU A 154 -12.64 3.08 12.04
N GLN A 155 -12.58 1.78 11.74
CA GLN A 155 -11.67 0.85 12.42
C GLN A 155 -10.19 1.25 12.30
N ILE A 156 -9.78 1.77 11.14
CA ILE A 156 -8.42 2.29 10.95
C ILE A 156 -8.14 3.47 11.91
N LEU A 157 -9.07 4.41 12.01
CA LEU A 157 -8.91 5.60 12.84
C LEU A 157 -9.06 5.31 14.33
N ASP A 158 -9.78 4.26 14.70
CA ASP A 158 -9.84 3.75 16.07
C ASP A 158 -8.53 3.06 16.48
N ALA A 159 -7.88 2.34 15.55
CA ALA A 159 -6.63 1.63 15.82
C ALA A 159 -5.38 2.50 15.78
N VAL A 160 -5.37 3.56 14.96
CA VAL A 160 -4.19 4.39 14.72
C VAL A 160 -4.55 5.88 14.76
N PRO A 161 -3.85 6.69 15.59
CA PRO A 161 -3.99 8.13 15.57
C PRO A 161 -3.78 8.72 14.17
N SER A 162 -4.71 9.56 13.73
CA SER A 162 -4.73 10.11 12.37
C SER A 162 -3.47 10.90 11.97
N ASP A 163 -2.77 11.52 12.94
CA ASP A 163 -1.49 12.21 12.72
C ASP A 163 -0.33 11.24 12.47
N ARG A 164 -0.46 9.97 12.86
CA ARG A 164 0.50 8.88 12.60
C ARG A 164 0.30 8.23 11.23
N ILE A 165 -0.80 8.51 10.54
CA ILE A 165 -1.08 8.01 9.20
C ILE A 165 -0.40 8.91 8.16
N ALA A 166 0.60 8.36 7.47
CA ALA A 166 1.36 9.05 6.43
C ALA A 166 0.50 9.29 5.18
N TRP A 167 -0.23 8.28 4.72
CA TRP A 167 -1.18 8.38 3.61
C TRP A 167 -2.17 7.20 3.58
N VAL A 168 -3.23 7.39 2.78
CA VAL A 168 -4.14 6.34 2.34
C VAL A 168 -4.12 6.30 0.80
N SER A 169 -3.88 5.12 0.23
CA SER A 169 -3.96 4.94 -1.24
C SER A 169 -5.17 4.12 -1.63
N LEU A 170 -5.85 4.49 -2.71
CA LEU A 170 -7.02 3.78 -3.22
C LEU A 170 -6.74 3.27 -4.64
N GLY A 171 -6.93 1.98 -4.88
CA GLY A 171 -6.83 1.37 -6.20
C GLY A 171 -7.88 0.29 -6.36
N THR A 172 -8.64 0.25 -7.45
CA THR A 172 -9.58 -0.85 -7.68
C THR A 172 -8.88 -2.07 -8.28
N LEU A 173 -9.55 -3.23 -8.20
CA LEU A 173 -9.08 -4.44 -8.88
C LEU A 173 -8.77 -4.17 -10.36
N ARG A 174 -7.58 -4.61 -10.75
CA ARG A 174 -7.08 -4.62 -12.13
C ARG A 174 -6.30 -5.90 -12.37
N TYR A 175 -6.49 -6.53 -13.52
CA TYR A 175 -5.85 -7.81 -13.82
C TYR A 175 -5.65 -7.98 -15.33
N ILE A 176 -4.66 -8.77 -15.72
CA ILE A 176 -4.52 -9.22 -17.11
C ILE A 176 -5.56 -10.31 -17.37
N SER A 177 -6.20 -10.31 -18.54
CA SER A 177 -7.33 -11.21 -18.84
C SER A 177 -7.00 -12.69 -18.66
N SER A 178 -5.77 -13.10 -18.96
CA SER A 178 -5.27 -14.47 -18.78
C SER A 178 -5.25 -14.96 -17.33
N LEU A 179 -5.26 -14.07 -16.33
CA LEU A 179 -5.31 -14.49 -14.92
C LEU A 179 -6.66 -15.06 -14.53
N LYS A 180 -7.74 -14.75 -15.28
CA LYS A 180 -9.08 -15.22 -14.92
C LYS A 180 -9.14 -16.75 -14.91
N SER A 181 -8.64 -17.41 -15.96
CA SER A 181 -8.64 -18.87 -16.03
C SER A 181 -7.81 -19.51 -14.91
N VAL A 182 -6.66 -18.92 -14.59
CA VAL A 182 -5.78 -19.41 -13.50
C VAL A 182 -6.49 -19.31 -12.15
N VAL A 183 -7.20 -18.21 -11.89
CA VAL A 183 -7.97 -18.03 -10.65
C VAL A 183 -9.19 -18.95 -10.61
N ASP A 184 -9.93 -19.09 -11.71
CA ASP A 184 -11.08 -20.00 -11.79
C ASP A 184 -10.66 -21.45 -11.49
N GLU A 185 -9.47 -21.87 -11.95
CA GLU A 185 -8.91 -23.20 -11.69
C GLU A 185 -8.43 -23.36 -10.24
N ARG A 186 -7.64 -22.40 -9.72
CA ARG A 186 -6.99 -22.52 -8.40
C ARG A 186 -7.91 -22.15 -7.24
N PHE A 187 -8.86 -21.26 -7.47
CA PHE A 187 -9.78 -20.69 -6.49
C PHE A 187 -11.21 -20.68 -7.05
N PRO A 188 -11.83 -21.85 -7.27
CA PRO A 188 -13.13 -21.96 -7.95
C PRO A 188 -14.29 -21.23 -7.25
N ASN A 189 -14.11 -20.87 -5.96
CA ASN A 189 -15.09 -20.12 -5.18
C ASN A 189 -14.84 -18.60 -5.15
N SER A 190 -13.77 -18.12 -5.79
CA SER A 190 -13.45 -16.68 -5.85
C SER A 190 -14.54 -15.93 -6.61
N ARG A 191 -14.92 -14.77 -6.08
CA ARG A 191 -15.92 -13.88 -6.67
C ARG A 191 -15.33 -12.59 -7.19
N VAL A 192 -14.02 -12.41 -7.05
CA VAL A 192 -13.31 -11.17 -7.32
C VAL A 192 -13.47 -10.68 -8.77
N PHE A 193 -13.69 -11.60 -9.72
CA PHE A 193 -13.88 -11.33 -11.14
C PHE A 193 -15.34 -11.28 -11.62
N LEU A 194 -16.33 -11.29 -10.72
CA LEU A 194 -17.76 -11.27 -11.09
C LEU A 194 -18.34 -9.87 -11.36
N GLY A 195 -17.56 -8.81 -11.22
CA GLY A 195 -18.05 -7.45 -11.50
C GLY A 195 -17.97 -7.04 -12.98
N GLU A 196 -18.41 -5.82 -13.26
CA GLU A 196 -18.44 -5.27 -14.62
C GLU A 196 -17.07 -4.72 -15.01
N PHE A 197 -16.29 -5.52 -15.75
CA PHE A 197 -14.94 -5.16 -16.21
C PHE A 197 -14.90 -4.77 -17.69
N VAL A 198 -14.03 -3.84 -18.02
CA VAL A 198 -13.67 -3.43 -19.38
C VAL A 198 -12.15 -3.36 -19.52
N THR A 199 -11.65 -3.57 -20.74
CA THR A 199 -10.23 -3.42 -21.03
C THR A 199 -9.83 -1.95 -20.93
N GLY A 200 -8.84 -1.65 -20.09
CA GLY A 200 -8.21 -0.34 -19.99
C GLY A 200 -7.19 -0.09 -21.09
N GLU A 201 -6.75 1.16 -21.22
CA GLU A 201 -5.70 1.58 -22.16
C GLU A 201 -4.37 0.87 -21.92
N ASP A 202 -4.12 0.40 -20.69
CA ASP A 202 -2.96 -0.38 -20.29
C ASP A 202 -3.09 -1.89 -20.57
N GLY A 203 -4.14 -2.29 -21.30
CA GLY A 203 -4.44 -3.69 -21.64
C GLY A 203 -4.95 -4.52 -20.46
N LYS A 204 -5.14 -3.92 -19.27
CA LYS A 204 -5.65 -4.61 -18.08
C LYS A 204 -7.16 -4.48 -17.99
N MET A 205 -7.83 -5.52 -17.52
CA MET A 205 -9.24 -5.48 -17.14
C MET A 205 -9.41 -4.59 -15.91
N ARG A 206 -10.37 -3.66 -15.94
CA ARG A 206 -10.68 -2.71 -14.87
C ARG A 206 -12.19 -2.56 -14.74
N TYR A 207 -12.69 -2.27 -13.54
CA TYR A 207 -14.13 -1.99 -13.39
C TYR A 207 -14.57 -0.83 -14.30
N LEU A 208 -15.84 -0.84 -14.70
CA LEU A 208 -16.46 0.32 -15.35
C LEU A 208 -16.15 1.60 -14.57
N LYS A 209 -15.84 2.68 -15.31
CA LYS A 209 -15.40 3.95 -14.73
C LYS A 209 -16.30 4.43 -13.59
N LYS A 210 -17.62 4.35 -13.75
CA LYS A 210 -18.58 4.79 -12.72
C LYS A 210 -18.49 3.99 -11.42
N ILE A 211 -18.21 2.69 -11.49
CA ILE A 211 -18.01 1.85 -10.30
C ILE A 211 -16.75 2.30 -9.56
N ARG A 212 -15.63 2.45 -10.28
CA ARG A 212 -14.35 2.94 -9.71
C ARG A 212 -14.54 4.28 -9.02
N GLN A 213 -15.23 5.21 -9.68
CA GLN A 213 -15.50 6.53 -9.12
C GLN A 213 -16.34 6.48 -7.83
N ARG A 214 -17.33 5.59 -7.75
CA ARG A 214 -18.16 5.42 -6.55
C ARG A 214 -17.36 4.85 -5.38
N LEU A 215 -16.55 3.81 -5.63
CA LEU A 215 -15.67 3.20 -4.63
C LEU A 215 -14.71 4.24 -4.03
N PHE A 216 -13.99 4.97 -4.88
CA PHE A 216 -13.03 5.98 -4.43
C PHE A 216 -13.69 7.11 -3.63
N ARG A 217 -14.81 7.64 -4.15
CA ARG A 217 -15.52 8.74 -3.49
C ARG A 217 -16.01 8.34 -2.10
N ASN A 218 -16.53 7.13 -1.93
CA ASN A 218 -17.04 6.65 -0.65
C ASN A 218 -15.97 6.70 0.45
N VAL A 219 -14.82 6.05 0.21
CA VAL A 219 -13.71 6.04 1.19
C VAL A 219 -13.18 7.44 1.42
N GLN A 220 -13.00 8.21 0.35
CA GLN A 220 -12.47 9.55 0.50
C GLN A 220 -13.37 10.47 1.30
N GLN A 221 -14.69 10.47 1.05
CA GLN A 221 -15.62 11.31 1.78
C GLN A 221 -15.56 10.99 3.27
N LYS A 222 -15.50 9.70 3.61
CA LYS A 222 -15.36 9.24 4.99
C LYS A 222 -14.05 9.68 5.63
N VAL A 223 -12.91 9.50 4.95
CA VAL A 223 -11.59 9.97 5.42
C VAL A 223 -11.59 11.49 5.59
N THR A 224 -12.16 12.25 4.65
CA THR A 224 -12.22 13.72 4.73
C THR A 224 -13.09 14.19 5.89
N GLN A 225 -14.19 13.50 6.16
CA GLN A 225 -15.09 13.80 7.28
C GLN A 225 -14.43 13.58 8.63
N LEU A 226 -13.68 12.48 8.79
CA LEU A 226 -13.14 12.07 10.09
C LEU A 226 -11.69 12.54 10.35
N ALA A 227 -10.88 12.64 9.29
CA ALA A 227 -9.45 12.94 9.37
C ALA A 227 -8.94 13.67 8.10
N PRO A 228 -9.39 14.92 7.85
CA PRO A 228 -9.10 15.67 6.62
C PRO A 228 -7.60 15.93 6.36
N GLN A 229 -6.76 15.82 7.39
CA GLN A 229 -5.32 15.95 7.31
C GLN A 229 -4.61 14.73 6.69
N ILE A 230 -5.29 13.58 6.54
CA ILE A 230 -4.69 12.38 5.96
C ILE A 230 -4.62 12.54 4.43
N PRO A 231 -3.43 12.51 3.82
CA PRO A 231 -3.30 12.55 2.37
C PRO A 231 -3.92 11.30 1.74
N THR A 232 -4.77 11.50 0.73
CA THR A 232 -5.36 10.42 -0.07
C THR A 232 -4.91 10.52 -1.53
N TYR A 233 -4.64 9.39 -2.18
CA TYR A 233 -4.34 9.35 -3.61
C TYR A 233 -4.86 8.10 -4.30
N LEU A 234 -4.99 8.17 -5.63
CA LEU A 234 -5.47 7.07 -6.46
C LEU A 234 -4.28 6.35 -7.13
N CYS A 235 -4.21 5.04 -6.97
CA CYS A 235 -3.14 4.18 -7.47
C CYS A 235 -3.45 3.69 -8.89
N MET A 236 -2.50 3.88 -9.82
CA MET A 236 -2.60 3.42 -11.21
C MET A 236 -3.91 3.83 -11.92
N GLU A 237 -4.34 5.08 -11.70
CA GLU A 237 -5.54 5.67 -12.29
C GLU A 237 -5.23 6.89 -13.15
N ASN A 238 -6.08 7.16 -14.15
CA ASN A 238 -5.90 8.30 -15.04
C ASN A 238 -6.73 9.52 -14.59
N SER A 239 -6.35 10.69 -15.11
CA SER A 239 -6.97 11.97 -14.75
C SER A 239 -8.48 12.03 -15.03
N SER A 240 -8.97 11.25 -16.00
CA SER A 240 -10.39 11.18 -16.29
C SER A 240 -11.21 10.59 -15.13
N VAL A 241 -10.62 9.70 -14.33
CA VAL A 241 -11.26 9.09 -13.15
C VAL A 241 -11.21 10.04 -11.95
N TRP A 242 -10.14 10.83 -11.84
CA TRP A 242 -9.94 11.81 -10.77
C TRP A 242 -10.99 12.93 -10.79
N LYS A 243 -11.44 13.29 -11.99
CA LYS A 243 -12.58 14.21 -12.16
C LYS A 243 -13.82 13.62 -11.48
N ASN A 244 -14.31 14.30 -10.44
CA ASN A 244 -15.45 13.93 -9.58
C ASN A 244 -15.19 12.83 -8.52
N THR A 245 -13.94 12.47 -8.23
CA THR A 245 -13.61 11.47 -7.18
C THR A 245 -12.68 11.97 -6.09
N MET A 246 -12.00 13.09 -6.30
CA MET A 246 -11.10 13.71 -5.34
C MET A 246 -11.51 15.17 -5.09
N PRO A 247 -11.39 15.75 -3.87
CA PRO A 247 -11.74 17.14 -3.59
C PRO A 247 -10.84 18.11 -4.38
N HIS A 248 -9.64 17.65 -4.72
CA HIS A 248 -8.75 18.30 -5.67
C HIS A 248 -8.73 17.46 -6.93
N GLN A 249 -8.84 18.09 -8.10
CA GLN A 249 -8.85 17.42 -9.40
C GLN A 249 -7.46 17.53 -10.04
N PRO A 250 -6.50 16.64 -9.71
CA PRO A 250 -5.22 16.63 -10.40
C PRO A 250 -5.46 16.39 -11.90
N GLN A 251 -4.57 16.91 -12.75
CA GLN A 251 -4.70 16.78 -14.21
C GLN A 251 -3.81 15.67 -14.77
N THR A 252 -2.75 15.29 -14.04
CA THR A 252 -1.78 14.26 -14.44
C THR A 252 -1.27 13.38 -13.29
N ALA A 253 -0.83 12.15 -13.58
CA ALA A 253 -0.13 11.25 -12.64
C ALA A 253 0.94 11.98 -11.81
N VAL A 254 1.70 12.84 -12.49
CA VAL A 254 2.76 13.68 -11.93
C VAL A 254 2.24 14.69 -10.90
N ASP A 255 1.04 15.25 -11.07
CA ASP A 255 0.44 16.16 -10.09
C ASP A 255 0.10 15.46 -8.77
N VAL A 256 -0.35 14.20 -8.86
CA VAL A 256 -0.61 13.36 -7.68
C VAL A 256 0.70 13.01 -6.99
N GLU A 257 1.69 12.55 -7.75
CA GLU A 257 3.01 12.22 -7.21
C GLU A 257 3.68 13.45 -6.58
N SER A 258 3.60 14.62 -7.21
CA SER A 258 4.16 15.87 -6.69
C SER A 258 3.44 16.36 -5.44
N ARG A 259 2.13 16.13 -5.30
CA ARG A 259 1.39 16.42 -4.07
C ARG A 259 1.73 15.47 -2.94
N ILE A 260 1.84 14.18 -3.24
CA ILE A 260 2.30 13.18 -2.28
C ILE A 260 3.73 13.52 -1.86
N ALA A 261 4.62 13.78 -2.81
CA ALA A 261 6.02 14.13 -2.57
C ALA A 261 6.14 15.44 -1.78
N GLY A 262 5.37 16.49 -2.10
CA GLY A 262 5.37 17.74 -1.36
C GLY A 262 4.82 17.59 0.06
N ASN A 263 3.76 16.81 0.25
CA ASN A 263 3.24 16.52 1.59
C ASN A 263 4.23 15.64 2.40
N LEU A 264 4.86 14.67 1.75
CA LEU A 264 5.91 13.86 2.34
C LEU A 264 7.12 14.71 2.70
N GLN A 265 7.57 15.62 1.85
CA GLN A 265 8.72 16.49 2.12
C GLN A 265 8.45 17.46 3.28
N GLN A 266 7.21 17.92 3.44
CA GLN A 266 6.81 18.69 4.63
C GLN A 266 6.82 17.85 5.91
N ARG A 267 6.46 16.56 5.83
CA ARG A 267 6.39 15.65 6.98
C ARG A 267 7.71 14.94 7.29
N PHE A 268 8.58 14.84 6.28
CA PHE A 268 9.86 14.15 6.28
C PHE A 268 10.87 15.05 5.54
N PRO A 269 11.34 16.12 6.19
CA PRO A 269 12.30 17.02 5.58
C PRO A 269 13.62 16.29 5.27
N ILE A 270 14.26 16.73 4.19
CA ILE A 270 15.61 16.29 3.85
C ILE A 270 16.55 16.84 4.93
N GLU A 271 17.36 15.95 5.50
CA GLU A 271 18.38 16.33 6.47
C GLU A 271 19.57 16.95 5.73
N VAL A 272 20.01 18.13 6.18
CA VAL A 272 21.16 18.87 5.65
C VAL A 272 22.45 18.40 6.30
#